data_AF-A0AAD5FSH7-F1
#
_entry.id   AF-A0AAD5FSH7-F1
#
_cell.length_a   1.000
_cell.length_b   1.000
_cell.length_c   1.000
_cell.angle_alpha   90.00
_cell.angle_beta   90.00
_cell.angle_gamma   90.00
#
_symmetry.space_group_name_H-M   'P 1'
#
loop_
_entity.id
_entity.type
_entity.pdbx_description
1 polymer ?
#
loop_
_entity_poly.entity_id
_entity_poly.type
_entity_poly.pdbx_seq_one_letter_code
_entity_poly.pdbx_strand_id
1 'polypeptide(L)'
;MLAEVVEKLKKKTEVQTAFPDHCYAGPGDVECDSCTRRKHKAVKSCLVCVSSYCETHLKPHLEVPALKSHTLTEASAKLQEKICSEHNKLIEIYCRTDQTCICYLCTMDKHKGHDTITASGERAEKQ
;
A
#
# COMPACT_ATOMS: atom_id res chain seq x y z
N MET A 1 22.73 -34.65 35.31
CA MET A 1 22.65 -34.34 33.87
C MET A 1 21.45 -33.43 33.54
N LEU A 2 21.34 -32.27 34.20
CA LEU A 2 20.32 -31.24 33.91
C LEU A 2 20.93 -29.85 33.68
N ALA A 3 22.14 -29.59 34.19
CA ALA A 3 22.85 -28.34 33.98
C ALA A 3 23.25 -28.10 32.52
N GLU A 4 23.56 -29.16 31.76
CA GLU A 4 24.00 -29.05 30.37
C GLU A 4 22.85 -28.65 29.40
N VAL A 5 21.60 -28.91 29.80
CA VAL A 5 20.42 -28.56 29.00
C VAL A 5 20.04 -27.09 29.22
N VAL A 6 20.28 -26.55 30.42
CA VAL A 6 19.99 -25.14 30.78
C VAL A 6 20.96 -24.19 30.08
N GLU A 7 22.23 -24.55 29.90
CA GLU A 7 23.20 -23.75 29.15
C GLU A 7 22.88 -23.68 27.64
N LYS A 8 22.31 -24.75 27.07
CA LYS A 8 21.80 -24.76 25.69
C LYS A 8 20.53 -23.91 25.52
N LEU A 9 19.72 -23.77 26.58
CA LEU A 9 18.56 -22.88 26.60
C LEU A 9 18.94 -21.41 26.80
N LYS A 10 19.94 -21.11 27.64
CA LYS A 10 20.51 -19.76 27.81
C LYS A 10 21.18 -19.24 26.54
N LYS A 11 21.95 -20.08 25.82
CA LYS A 11 22.51 -19.73 24.50
C LYS A 11 21.44 -19.46 23.42
N LYS A 12 20.21 -19.94 23.62
CA LYS A 12 19.07 -19.70 22.71
C LYS A 12 18.30 -18.42 23.04
N THR A 13 18.61 -17.76 24.16
CA THR A 13 18.02 -16.47 24.58
C THR A 13 18.89 -15.27 24.21
N GLU A 14 20.05 -15.49 23.58
CA GLU A 14 20.69 -14.46 22.77
C GLU A 14 20.13 -14.57 21.36
N VAL A 15 18.86 -14.16 21.23
CA VAL A 15 18.34 -13.66 19.95
C VAL A 15 19.14 -12.39 19.67
N GLN A 16 20.34 -12.57 19.15
CA GLN A 16 21.03 -11.57 18.35
C GLN A 16 20.20 -11.41 17.08
N THR A 17 19.05 -10.76 17.21
CA THR A 17 18.45 -10.06 16.09
C THR A 17 19.24 -8.79 15.87
N ALA A 18 20.46 -8.96 15.34
CA ALA A 18 20.97 -8.00 14.39
C ALA A 18 20.10 -8.14 13.13
N PHE A 19 18.86 -7.65 13.21
CA PHE A 19 18.14 -7.29 12.00
C PHE A 19 19.02 -6.23 11.33
N PRO A 20 19.31 -6.33 10.03
CA PRO A 20 20.05 -5.27 9.36
C PRO A 20 19.30 -3.97 9.66
N ASP A 21 20.00 -2.98 10.19
CA ASP A 21 19.45 -1.66 10.56
C ASP A 21 18.87 -0.91 9.33
N HIS A 22 18.82 -1.55 8.18
CA HIS A 22 18.39 -1.06 6.88
C HIS A 22 16.99 -1.56 6.48
N CYS A 23 16.33 -2.38 7.30
CA CYS A 23 15.01 -2.92 6.98
C CYS A 23 13.84 -2.10 7.57
N TYR A 24 14.11 -1.20 8.51
CA TYR A 24 13.08 -0.40 9.20
C TYR A 24 12.80 0.91 8.47
N ALA A 25 11.58 1.42 8.61
CA ALA A 25 11.24 2.73 8.07
C ALA A 25 11.97 3.84 8.84
N GLY A 26 12.67 4.72 8.12
CA GLY A 26 13.25 5.95 8.65
C GLY A 26 12.40 7.18 8.33
N PRO A 27 12.85 8.38 8.73
CA PRO A 27 12.19 9.63 8.39
C PRO A 27 12.01 9.77 6.87
N GLY A 28 10.78 9.99 6.41
CA GLY A 28 10.44 10.14 5.00
C GLY A 28 10.14 8.83 4.26
N ASP A 29 10.38 7.67 4.87
CA ASP A 29 9.95 6.39 4.31
C ASP A 29 8.44 6.19 4.49
N VAL A 30 7.85 5.43 3.56
CA VAL A 30 6.48 4.91 3.72
C VAL A 30 6.55 3.67 4.60
N GLU A 31 5.74 3.63 5.65
CA GLU A 31 5.69 2.49 6.56
C GLU A 31 4.82 1.36 6.00
N CYS A 32 5.15 0.12 6.38
CA CYS A 32 4.31 -1.02 6.09
C CYS A 32 3.09 -1.09 7.05
N ASP A 33 1.89 -1.15 6.49
CA ASP A 33 0.65 -1.17 7.26
C ASP A 33 0.44 -2.47 8.03
N SER A 34 0.95 -3.59 7.51
CA SER A 34 0.76 -4.93 8.10
C SER A 34 1.74 -5.27 9.23
N CYS A 35 2.84 -4.53 9.39
CA CYS A 35 3.76 -4.75 10.51
C CYS A 35 3.07 -4.41 11.84
N THR A 36 3.12 -5.31 12.82
CA THR A 36 2.45 -5.14 14.12
C THR A 36 3.30 -4.46 15.19
N ARG A 37 4.63 -4.40 15.00
CA ARG A 37 5.58 -3.77 15.93
C ARG A 37 6.30 -2.62 15.22
N ARG A 38 7.64 -2.63 15.26
CA ARG A 38 8.47 -1.69 14.50
C ARG A 38 8.16 -1.83 13.01
N LYS A 39 7.77 -0.73 12.39
CA LYS A 39 7.35 -0.70 11.00
C LYS A 39 8.57 -0.82 10.08
N HIS A 40 8.45 -1.71 9.10
CA HIS A 40 9.42 -1.83 8.03
C HIS A 40 9.11 -0.84 6.92
N LYS A 41 10.14 -0.45 6.16
CA LYS A 41 9.94 0.34 4.95
C LYS A 41 9.07 -0.42 3.96
N ALA A 42 8.02 0.22 3.48
CA ALA A 42 7.20 -0.30 2.41
C ALA A 42 7.93 -0.16 1.07
N VAL A 43 7.82 -1.20 0.25
CA VAL A 43 8.40 -1.25 -1.11
C VAL A 43 7.32 -1.02 -2.17
N LYS A 44 6.09 -1.46 -1.92
CA LYS A 44 4.95 -1.29 -2.82
C LYS A 44 3.67 -0.98 -2.04
N SER A 45 2.77 -0.28 -2.69
CA SER A 45 1.39 -0.09 -2.24
C SER A 45 0.43 -0.88 -3.13
N CYS A 46 -0.58 -1.50 -2.54
CA CYS A 46 -1.68 -2.16 -3.25
C CYS A 46 -2.87 -1.20 -3.37
N LEU A 47 -3.32 -0.96 -4.59
CA LEU A 47 -4.45 -0.06 -4.85
C LEU A 47 -5.80 -0.68 -4.45
N VAL A 48 -5.87 -2.02 -4.40
CA VAL A 48 -7.07 -2.76 -4.01
C VAL A 48 -7.22 -2.81 -2.49
N CYS A 49 -6.14 -3.13 -1.78
CA CYS A 49 -6.14 -3.17 -0.31
C CYS A 49 -6.03 -1.78 0.32
N VAL A 50 -5.62 -0.78 -0.47
CA VAL A 50 -5.34 0.58 0.00
C VAL A 50 -4.34 0.55 1.16
N SER A 51 -3.24 -0.16 0.95
CA SER A 51 -2.23 -0.41 1.97
C SER A 51 -0.83 -0.57 1.36
N SER A 52 0.18 -0.28 2.15
CA SER A 52 1.60 -0.32 1.81
C SER A 52 2.30 -1.48 2.53
N TYR A 53 3.16 -2.19 1.81
CA TYR A 53 3.76 -3.44 2.25
C TYR A 53 5.27 -3.42 2.12
N CYS A 54 5.96 -3.86 3.18
CA CYS A 54 7.36 -4.27 3.09
C CYS A 54 7.48 -5.59 2.32
N GLU A 55 8.68 -6.01 1.94
CA GLU A 55 8.90 -7.22 1.13
C GLU A 55 8.21 -8.46 1.70
N THR A 56 8.30 -8.68 3.01
CA THR A 56 7.70 -9.84 3.68
C THR A 56 6.17 -9.85 3.53
N HIS A 57 5.53 -8.70 3.74
CA HIS A 57 4.07 -8.60 3.63
C HIS A 57 3.57 -8.40 2.20
N LEU A 58 4.48 -8.07 1.26
CA LEU A 58 4.18 -8.03 -0.17
C LEU A 58 4.14 -9.43 -0.78
N LYS A 59 4.93 -10.37 -0.27
CA LYS A 59 5.07 -11.73 -0.80
C LYS A 59 3.72 -12.44 -1.08
N PRO A 60 2.69 -12.37 -0.22
CA PRO A 60 1.38 -12.94 -0.54
C PRO A 60 0.75 -12.39 -1.81
N HIS A 61 0.93 -11.10 -2.13
CA HIS A 61 0.45 -10.51 -3.38
C HIS A 61 1.16 -11.04 -4.62
N LEU A 62 2.36 -11.59 -4.48
CA LEU A 62 3.14 -12.14 -5.58
C LEU A 62 2.94 -13.64 -5.74
N GLU A 63 2.46 -14.34 -4.71
CA GLU A 63 2.42 -15.81 -4.68
C GLU A 63 1.00 -16.38 -4.62
N VAL A 64 0.10 -15.77 -3.84
CA VAL A 64 -1.26 -16.25 -3.63
C VAL A 64 -2.12 -15.91 -4.86
N PRO A 65 -2.74 -16.90 -5.54
CA PRO A 65 -3.49 -16.66 -6.78
C PRO A 65 -4.57 -15.57 -6.67
N ALA A 66 -5.28 -15.51 -5.54
CA ALA A 66 -6.31 -14.50 -5.31
C ALA A 66 -5.77 -13.07 -5.21
N LEU A 67 -4.51 -12.89 -4.78
CA LEU A 67 -3.90 -11.58 -4.56
C LEU A 67 -3.00 -11.13 -5.73
N LYS A 68 -2.60 -12.06 -6.61
CA LYS A 68 -1.79 -11.77 -7.81
C LYS A 68 -2.44 -10.80 -8.79
N SER A 69 -3.77 -10.73 -8.81
CA SER A 69 -4.53 -9.80 -9.63
C SER A 69 -4.57 -8.39 -9.04
N HIS A 70 -4.16 -8.20 -7.79
CA HIS A 70 -4.16 -6.89 -7.17
C HIS A 70 -3.12 -5.98 -7.83
N THR A 71 -3.52 -4.77 -8.19
CA THR A 71 -2.62 -3.77 -8.75
C THR A 71 -1.67 -3.24 -7.68
N LEU A 72 -0.37 -3.39 -7.91
CA LEU A 72 0.71 -2.88 -7.07
C LEU A 72 1.37 -1.66 -7.74
N THR A 73 1.68 -0.65 -6.96
CA THR A 73 2.40 0.56 -7.38
C THR A 73 3.54 0.89 -6.40
N GLU A 74 4.37 1.87 -6.73
CA GLU A 74 5.41 2.35 -5.81
C GLU A 74 4.80 2.77 -4.47
N ALA A 75 5.50 2.45 -3.37
CA ALA A 75 5.04 2.84 -2.05
C ALA A 75 4.84 4.36 -1.98
N SER A 76 3.67 4.79 -1.51
CA SER A 76 3.33 6.21 -1.43
C SER A 76 2.64 6.55 -0.12
N ALA A 77 3.15 7.55 0.58
CA ALA A 77 2.51 8.09 1.79
C ALA A 77 1.12 8.70 1.49
N LYS A 78 0.89 9.10 0.24
CA LYS A 78 -0.34 9.76 -0.24
C LYS A 78 -1.27 8.81 -0.98
N LEU A 79 -1.21 7.52 -0.65
CA LEU A 79 -2.06 6.50 -1.29
C LEU A 79 -3.55 6.84 -1.13
N GLN A 80 -3.95 7.23 0.09
CA GLN A 80 -5.35 7.57 0.40
C GLN A 80 -5.87 8.78 -0.38
N GLU A 81 -5.02 9.75 -0.73
CA GLU A 81 -5.41 10.90 -1.55
C GLU A 81 -5.85 10.50 -2.97
N LYS A 82 -5.44 9.30 -3.42
CA LYS A 82 -5.83 8.75 -4.73
C LYS A 82 -7.11 7.91 -4.67
N ILE A 83 -7.69 7.71 -3.49
CA ILE A 83 -8.85 6.86 -3.30
C ILE A 83 -10.07 7.71 -2.99
N CYS A 84 -11.18 7.42 -3.67
CA CYS A 84 -12.47 8.05 -3.42
C CYS A 84 -12.94 7.68 -2.01
N SER A 85 -13.14 8.70 -1.18
CA SER A 85 -13.60 8.55 0.20
C SER A 85 -14.98 7.89 0.32
N GLU A 86 -15.85 8.04 -0.68
CA GLU A 86 -17.20 7.50 -0.66
C GLU A 86 -17.27 6.03 -1.10
N HIS A 87 -16.45 5.66 -2.08
CA HIS A 87 -16.57 4.36 -2.76
C HIS A 87 -15.40 3.41 -2.53
N ASN A 88 -14.33 3.90 -1.90
CA ASN A 88 -13.07 3.19 -1.71
C ASN A 88 -12.56 2.60 -3.05
N LYS A 89 -12.54 3.43 -4.08
CA LYS A 89 -12.06 3.12 -5.44
C LYS A 89 -11.10 4.20 -5.92
N LEU A 90 -10.19 3.81 -6.81
CA LEU A 90 -9.20 4.73 -7.36
C LEU A 90 -9.88 5.88 -8.10
N ILE A 91 -9.36 7.08 -7.87
CA ILE A 91 -9.78 8.31 -8.54
C ILE A 91 -8.98 8.42 -9.85
N GLU A 92 -9.64 8.11 -10.96
CA GLU A 92 -9.00 8.04 -12.30
C GLU A 92 -9.76 8.83 -13.36
N ILE A 93 -10.86 9.49 -12.98
CA ILE A 93 -11.74 10.20 -13.89
C ILE A 93 -11.78 11.66 -13.47
N TYR A 94 -11.73 12.57 -14.43
CA TYR A 94 -11.94 14.00 -14.22
C TYR A 94 -13.33 14.35 -14.72
N CYS A 95 -14.17 14.90 -13.84
CA CYS A 95 -15.44 15.51 -14.21
C CYS A 95 -15.18 16.97 -14.58
N ARG A 96 -15.38 17.31 -15.86
CA ARG A 96 -15.18 18.68 -16.34
C ARG A 96 -16.30 19.62 -15.89
N THR A 97 -17.51 19.10 -15.76
CA THR A 97 -18.67 19.86 -15.27
C THR A 97 -18.40 20.41 -13.86
N ASP A 98 -17.91 19.58 -12.95
CA ASP A 98 -17.65 19.96 -11.55
C ASP A 98 -16.18 20.27 -11.26
N GLN A 99 -15.32 20.17 -12.28
CA GLN A 99 -13.87 20.40 -12.23
C GLN A 99 -13.14 19.60 -11.14
N THR A 100 -13.58 18.36 -10.90
CA THR A 100 -13.08 17.53 -9.79
C THR A 100 -12.72 16.11 -10.25
N CYS A 101 -11.75 15.51 -9.56
CA CYS A 101 -11.34 14.13 -9.81
C CYS A 101 -12.23 13.16 -9.01
N ILE A 102 -12.78 12.15 -9.70
CA ILE A 102 -13.74 11.18 -9.16
C ILE A 102 -13.36 9.73 -9.51
N CYS A 103 -14.00 8.75 -8.86
CA CYS A 103 -13.88 7.34 -9.24
C CYS A 103 -14.98 6.91 -10.22
N TYR A 104 -14.87 5.71 -10.79
CA TYR A 104 -15.86 5.20 -11.75
C TYR A 104 -17.27 4.99 -11.17
N LEU A 105 -17.43 4.80 -9.86
CA LEU A 105 -18.76 4.69 -9.26
C LEU A 105 -19.45 6.06 -9.15
N CYS A 106 -18.67 7.12 -8.91
CA CYS A 106 -19.19 8.48 -8.89
C CYS A 106 -19.83 8.88 -10.23
N THR A 107 -19.31 8.40 -11.37
CA THR A 107 -19.89 8.69 -12.70
C THR A 107 -21.26 8.04 -12.91
N MET A 108 -21.57 6.99 -12.16
CA MET A 108 -22.85 6.30 -12.21
C MET A 108 -23.86 6.82 -11.18
N ASP A 109 -23.39 7.60 -10.20
CA ASP A 109 -24.17 8.12 -9.09
C ASP A 109 -24.27 9.66 -9.17
N LYS A 110 -23.60 10.40 -8.27
CA LYS A 110 -23.69 11.87 -8.20
C LYS A 110 -23.32 12.63 -9.46
N HIS A 111 -22.42 12.08 -10.29
CA HIS A 111 -21.94 12.73 -11.52
C HIS A 111 -22.56 12.10 -12.78
N LYS A 112 -23.72 11.45 -12.64
CA LYS A 112 -24.40 10.81 -13.77
C LYS A 112 -24.81 11.84 -14.82
N GLY A 113 -24.31 11.65 -16.03
CA GLY A 113 -24.59 12.52 -17.19
C GLY A 113 -23.71 13.77 -17.25
N HIS A 114 -22.74 13.93 -16.35
CA HIS A 114 -21.75 15.01 -16.45
C HIS A 114 -20.74 14.72 -17.56
N ASP A 115 -20.08 15.78 -18.05
CA ASP A 115 -18.93 15.61 -18.95
C ASP A 115 -17.75 15.07 -18.15
N THR A 116 -17.30 13.87 -18.51
CA THR A 116 -16.22 13.17 -17.82
C THR A 116 -15.22 12.62 -18.81
N ILE A 117 -13.94 12.70 -18.45
CA ILE A 117 -12.83 12.13 -19.20
C ILE A 117 -11.91 11.41 -18.22
N THR A 118 -11.03 10.52 -18.70
CA THR A 118 -9.97 9.98 -17.86
C THR A 118 -9.06 11.12 -17.37
N ALA A 119 -8.60 11.03 -16.11
CA ALA A 119 -7.72 12.04 -15.54
C ALA A 119 -6.40 12.17 -16.30
N SER A 120 -5.93 11.08 -16.94
CA SER A 120 -4.78 11.11 -17.84
C SER A 120 -5.09 11.81 -19.17
N GLY A 121 -6.28 11.60 -19.74
CA GLY A 121 -6.72 12.27 -20.96
C GLY A 121 -6.81 13.78 -20.80
N GLU A 122 -7.44 14.25 -19.72
CA GLU A 122 -7.54 15.68 -19.40
C GLU A 122 -6.17 16.36 -19.32
N ARG A 123 -5.18 15.69 -18.70
CA ARG A 123 -3.81 16.22 -18.60
C ARG A 123 -3.10 16.30 -19.94
N ALA A 124 -3.45 15.44 -20.89
CA ALA A 124 -2.86 15.44 -22.22
C ALA A 124 -3.44 16.57 -23.09
N GLU A 125 -4.73 16.90 -22.94
CA GLU A 125 -5.37 18.00 -23.69
C GLU A 125 -4.97 19.40 -23.21
N LYS A 126 -4.55 19.53 -21.95
CA LYS A 126 -4.12 20.79 -21.34
C LYS A 126 -2.63 21.11 -21.49
N GLN A 127 -1.85 20.22 -22.14
CA GLN A 127 -0.45 20.45 -22.49
C GLN A 127 -0.34 21.04 -23.89
#